data_AF-A0A562GRS9-F1
#
_entry.id   AF-A0A562GRS9-F1
#
_cell.length_a   1.000
_cell.length_b   1.000
_cell.length_c   1.000
_cell.angle_alpha   90.00
_cell.angle_beta   90.00
_cell.angle_gamma   90.00
#
_symmetry.space_group_name_H-M   'P 1'
#
loop_
_entity.id
_entity.type
_entity.pdbx_description
1 polymer ?
#
loop_
_entity_poly.entity_id
_entity_poly.type
_entity_poly.pdbx_seq_one_letter_code
_entity_poly.pdbx_strand_id
1 'polypeptide(L)' 'MWRTNESGEKEFSGGKKDWVGAASTAASCLSFQSDVEEETVADETISCYNCRFRRWTRSSFICCNSATDNPTLNT' A
#
# COMPACT_ATOMS: atom_id res chain seq x y z
N MET A 1 0.21 7.84 -2.88
CA MET A 1 0.07 8.66 -1.65
C MET A 1 0.87 8.04 -0.51
N TRP A 2 2.17 8.36 -0.40
CA TRP A 2 3.08 7.77 0.59
C TRP A 2 3.90 8.84 1.29
N ARG A 3 4.21 8.63 2.57
CA ARG A 3 5.14 9.46 3.35
C ARG A 3 6.15 8.56 4.05
N THR A 4 7.31 9.12 4.38
CA THR A 4 8.24 8.49 5.30
C THR A 4 7.87 8.90 6.73
N ASN A 5 7.63 7.94 7.61
CA ASN A 5 7.37 8.22 9.03
C ASN A 5 8.68 8.46 9.81
N GLU A 6 8.58 8.75 11.11
CA GLU A 6 9.74 9.00 11.98
C GLU A 6 10.70 7.80 12.08
N SER A 7 10.20 6.58 11.82
CA SER A 7 10.97 5.33 11.79
C SER A 7 11.62 5.05 10.43
N GLY A 8 11.44 5.92 9.44
CA GLY A 8 11.96 5.73 8.08
C GLY A 8 11.11 4.80 7.20
N GLU A 9 9.91 4.43 7.63
CA GLU A 9 9.05 3.48 6.91
C GLU A 9 8.11 4.20 5.94
N LYS A 10 7.78 3.53 4.83
CA LYS A 10 6.85 4.02 3.81
C LYS A 10 5.41 3.85 4.30
N GLU A 11 4.91 4.83 5.04
CA GLU A 11 3.56 4.87 5.57
C GLU A 11 2.57 5.49 4.57
N PHE A 12 1.39 4.89 4.45
CA PHE A 12 0.31 5.44 3.64
C PHE A 12 -0.26 6.71 4.27
N SER A 13 -0.35 7.79 3.50
CA SER A 13 -0.74 9.11 4.04
C SER A 13 -2.26 9.27 4.27
N GLY A 14 -3.09 8.46 3.59
CA GLY A 14 -4.57 8.53 3.71
C GLY A 14 -5.14 7.85 4.96
N GLY A 15 -4.32 7.17 5.76
CA GLY A 15 -4.78 6.49 6.97
C GLY A 15 -5.61 5.23 6.70
N LYS A 16 -6.43 4.82 7.68
CA LYS A 16 -7.25 3.59 7.64
C LYS A 16 -8.61 3.72 6.94
N LYS A 17 -8.99 4.92 6.50
CA LYS A 17 -10.34 5.19 5.96
C LYS A 17 -10.34 5.78 4.56
N ASP A 18 -9.17 5.91 3.93
CA ASP A 18 -9.03 6.40 2.57
C ASP A 18 -9.02 5.22 1.58
N TRP A 19 -10.19 4.60 1.43
CA TRP A 19 -10.44 3.46 0.55
C TRP A 19 -10.12 3.78 -0.91
N VAL A 20 -10.60 4.93 -1.40
CA VAL A 20 -10.37 5.37 -2.78
C VAL A 20 -8.89 5.64 -3.03
N GLY A 21 -8.19 6.29 -2.10
CA GLY A 21 -6.76 6.56 -2.23
C GLY A 21 -5.91 5.30 -2.17
N ALA A 22 -6.27 4.33 -1.34
CA ALA A 22 -5.61 3.04 -1.26
C ALA A 22 -5.81 2.19 -2.53
N ALA A 23 -7.02 2.18 -3.08
CA ALA A 23 -7.33 1.53 -4.37
C ALA A 23 -6.56 2.18 -5.53
N SER A 24 -6.62 3.51 -5.62
CA SER A 24 -5.91 4.26 -6.67
C SER A 24 -4.40 4.06 -6.61
N THR A 25 -3.82 4.02 -5.41
CA THR A 25 -2.37 3.78 -5.21
C THR A 25 -1.98 2.35 -5.59
N ALA A 26 -2.80 1.36 -5.27
CA ALA A 26 -2.55 -0.03 -5.63
C ALA A 26 -2.69 -0.27 -7.14
N ALA A 27 -3.63 0.39 -7.81
CA ALA A 27 -3.83 0.27 -9.25
C ALA A 27 -2.59 0.68 -10.07
N SER A 28 -1.76 1.59 -9.55
CA SER A 28 -0.48 1.99 -10.17
C SER A 28 0.74 1.24 -9.62
N CYS A 29 0.56 0.31 -8.68
CA CYS A 29 1.66 -0.36 -7.98
C CYS A 29 2.08 -1.63 -8.73
N LEU A 30 3.28 -1.62 -9.31
CA LEU A 30 3.84 -2.78 -10.05
C LEU A 30 4.16 -3.98 -9.15
N SER A 31 4.25 -3.77 -7.84
CA SER A 31 4.51 -4.83 -6.86
C SER A 31 3.27 -5.19 -6.03
N PHE A 32 2.08 -4.77 -6.45
CA PHE A 32 0.86 -5.20 -5.78
C PHE A 32 0.75 -6.73 -5.82
N GLN A 33 0.47 -7.32 -4.66
CA GLN A 33 0.17 -8.74 -4.53
C GLN A 33 -0.96 -8.87 -3.53
N SER A 34 -2.07 -9.49 -3.93
CA SER A 34 -3.19 -9.75 -3.02
C SER A 34 -2.73 -10.58 -1.83
N ASP A 35 -3.25 -10.26 -0.66
CA ASP A 35 -3.12 -11.15 0.50
C ASP A 35 -4.06 -12.34 0.39
N VAL A 36 -4.04 -13.22 1.39
CA VAL A 36 -5.02 -14.30 1.51
C VAL A 36 -6.42 -13.75 1.74
N GLU A 37 -7.45 -14.50 1.35
CA GLU A 37 -8.84 -14.02 1.38
C GLU A 37 -9.29 -13.60 2.79
N GLU A 38 -8.83 -14.31 3.83
CA GLU A 38 -9.16 -14.01 5.22
C GLU A 38 -8.60 -12.67 5.72
N GLU A 39 -7.59 -12.12 5.06
CA GLU A 39 -6.94 -10.84 5.40
C GLU A 39 -7.43 -9.66 4.52
N THR A 40 -8.33 -9.94 3.56
CA THR A 40 -8.93 -8.93 2.69
C THR A 40 -9.95 -8.12 3.48
N VAL A 41 -9.85 -6.78 3.42
CA VAL A 41 -10.70 -5.86 4.19
C VAL A 41 -11.38 -4.78 3.35
N ALA A 42 -10.91 -4.55 2.12
CA ALA A 42 -11.52 -3.61 1.19
C ALA A 42 -12.34 -4.34 0.12
N ASP A 43 -13.45 -3.75 -0.30
CA ASP A 43 -14.30 -4.30 -1.36
C ASP A 43 -13.58 -4.29 -2.73
N GLU A 44 -12.71 -3.31 -2.98
CA GLU A 44 -11.90 -3.28 -4.19
C GLU A 44 -10.82 -4.38 -4.16
N THR A 45 -10.85 -5.28 -5.15
CA THR A 45 -9.88 -6.38 -5.27
C THR A 45 -8.44 -5.86 -5.33
N ILE A 46 -8.20 -4.73 -6.00
CA ILE A 46 -6.89 -4.05 -6.06
C ILE A 46 -6.92 -2.84 -5.13
N SER A 47 -6.42 -3.04 -3.90
CA SER A 47 -6.31 -2.00 -2.87
C SER A 47 -5.11 -2.23 -1.99
N CYS A 48 -4.40 -1.17 -1.59
CA CYS A 48 -3.26 -1.32 -0.68
C CYS A 48 -3.67 -1.94 0.66
N TYR A 49 -4.95 -1.86 1.04
CA TYR A 49 -5.50 -2.56 2.20
C TYR A 49 -5.48 -4.08 2.06
N ASN A 50 -5.62 -4.58 0.83
CA ASN A 50 -5.66 -6.00 0.49
C ASN A 50 -4.30 -6.52 0.00
N CYS A 51 -3.22 -5.73 0.16
CA CYS A 51 -1.89 -6.11 -0.31
C CYS A 51 -1.10 -6.86 0.78
N ARG A 52 -0.47 -7.98 0.42
CA ARG A 52 0.34 -8.81 1.34
C ARG A 52 1.55 -8.08 1.96
N PHE A 53 2.01 -7.03 1.30
CA PHE A 53 3.11 -6.19 1.80
C PHE A 53 2.67 -5.15 2.82
N ARG A 54 1.37 -5.05 3.12
CA ARG A 54 0.83 -4.12 4.13
C ARG A 54 1.17 -4.56 5.54
N ARG A 55 1.55 -3.63 6.42
CA ARG A 55 1.54 -3.84 7.89
C ARG A 55 0.76 -2.73 8.57
N TRP A 56 -0.29 -3.09 9.31
CA TRP A 56 -1.12 -2.12 10.02
C TRP A 56 -0.31 -1.35 11.05
N THR A 57 -0.47 -0.03 11.09
CA THR A 57 -0.06 0.81 12.21
C THR A 57 -1.29 1.23 13.00
N ARG A 58 -1.11 2.04 14.05
CA ARG A 58 -2.24 2.53 14.85
C ARG A 58 -3.22 3.35 13.99
N SER A 59 -2.72 4.28 13.19
CA SER A 59 -3.50 5.24 12.40
C SER A 59 -3.55 4.95 10.91
N SER A 60 -2.65 4.11 10.39
CA SER A 60 -2.52 3.82 8.96
C SER A 60 -1.96 2.41 8.75
N PHE A 61 -1.10 2.23 7.75
CA PHE A 61 -0.27 1.07 7.48
C PHE A 61 1.01 1.47 6.75
N ILE A 62 2.01 0.62 6.80
CA ILE A 62 3.24 0.73 6.01
C ILE A 62 3.25 -0.28 4.86
N CYS A 63 3.99 0.02 3.80
CA CYS A 63 4.33 -0.94 2.75
C CYS A 63 5.74 -1.50 3.00
N CYS A 64 5.85 -2.81 3.16
CA CYS A 64 7.12 -3.51 3.40
C CYS A 64 7.83 -3.97 2.12
N ASN A 65 7.29 -3.65 0.94
CA ASN A 65 7.99 -3.95 -0.30
C ASN A 65 9.18 -2.99 -0.47
N SER A 66 10.38 -3.55 -0.60
CA SER A 66 11.63 -2.81 -0.73
C SER A 66 11.90 -2.27 -2.12
N ALA A 67 11.12 -2.69 -3.14
CA ALA A 67 11.18 -2.05 -4.44
C ALA A 67 10.64 -0.62 -4.28
N THR A 68 11.55 0.35 -4.24
CA THR A 68 11.22 1.75 -4.47
C THR A 68 10.41 1.83 -5.76
N ASP A 69 9.21 2.40 -5.71
CA ASP A 69 8.44 2.75 -6.91
C ASP A 69 9.32 3.73 -7.73
N ASN A 70 10.15 3.18 -8.61
CA ASN A 70 11.08 3.95 -9.43
C ASN A 70 10.59 3.82 -10.88
N PRO A 71 9.81 4.78 -11.39
CA PRO A 71 9.26 4.71 -12.74
C PRO A 71 10.30 5.03 -13.83
N THR A 72 11.60 4.97 -13.55
CA THR A 72 12.66 5.23 -14.52
C THR A 72 13.74 4.16 -14.49
N LEU A 73 13.51 3.09 -15.23
CA LEU A 73 14.56 2.51 -16.07
C LEU A 73 13.92 1.96 -17.35
N ASN A 74 13.61 2.88 -18.27
CA ASN A 74 13.31 2.56 -19.65
C ASN A 74 14.65 2.43 -20.37
N THR A 75 14.98 1.24 -20.86
CA THR A 75 15.88 1.05 -22.02
C THR A 75 15.13 1.37 -23.31
#